data_AF-A0A7Y9MP83-F1
#
_entry.id   AF-A0A7Y9MP83-F1
#
_cell.length_a   1.000
_cell.length_b   1.000
_cell.length_c   1.000
_cell.angle_alpha   90.00
_cell.angle_beta   90.00
_cell.angle_gamma   90.00
#
_symmetry.space_group_name_H-M   'P 1'
#
loop_
_entity.id
_entity.type
_entity.pdbx_description
1 polymer ?
#
loop_
_entity_poly.entity_id
_entity_poly.type
_entity_poly.pdbx_seq_one_letter_code
_entity_poly.pdbx_strand_id
1 'polypeptide(L)'
;MSADAPAMSQALCDALRRYLERHPEAADSPEGIRRWWLPQALQAIPLGVLLPALEHLVDGGEMQCTTLPDGTALYARGDVGVDSESVHRQGH
;
A
#
# COMPACT_ATOMS: atom_id res chain seq x y z
N MET A 1 22.13 -4.82 -17.83
CA MET A 1 21.90 -5.72 -16.69
C MET A 1 21.32 -4.89 -15.54
N SER A 2 20.00 -4.70 -15.51
CA SER A 2 19.31 -3.94 -14.45
C SER A 2 18.93 -4.89 -13.31
N ALA A 3 19.93 -5.32 -12.53
CA ALA A 3 19.70 -6.13 -11.33
C ALA A 3 19.34 -5.28 -10.09
N ASP A 4 19.40 -3.95 -10.20
CA ASP A 4 19.10 -3.01 -9.10
C ASP A 4 17.58 -2.81 -8.90
N ALA A 5 16.82 -2.74 -10.00
CA ALA A 5 15.37 -2.52 -9.96
C ALA A 5 14.56 -3.61 -9.21
N PRO A 6 14.79 -4.93 -9.42
CA PRO A 6 14.02 -5.95 -8.70
C PRO A 6 14.40 -6.05 -7.22
N ALA A 7 15.67 -5.83 -6.86
CA ALA A 7 16.11 -5.85 -5.47
C ALA A 7 15.53 -4.68 -4.66
N MET A 8 15.46 -3.49 -5.28
CA MET A 8 14.83 -2.30 -4.70
C MET A 8 13.33 -2.52 -4.43
N SER A 9 12.59 -3.05 -5.42
CA SER A 9 11.17 -3.38 -5.25
C SER A 9 10.95 -4.43 -4.16
N GLN A 10 11.81 -5.45 -4.08
CA GLN A 10 11.71 -6.47 -3.03
C GLN A 10 11.89 -5.88 -1.63
N ALA A 11 12.90 -5.02 -1.45
CA ALA A 11 13.13 -4.33 -0.18
C ALA A 11 11.95 -3.43 0.21
N LEU A 12 11.30 -2.83 -0.79
CA LEU A 12 10.11 -2.01 -0.60
C LEU A 12 8.92 -2.84 -0.13
N CYS A 13 8.63 -3.95 -0.81
CA CYS A 13 7.58 -4.88 -0.41
C CYS A 13 7.80 -5.41 1.01
N ASP A 14 9.03 -5.77 1.36
CA ASP A 14 9.37 -6.27 2.70
C ASP A 14 9.19 -5.18 3.78
N ALA A 15 9.59 -3.93 3.49
CA ALA A 15 9.37 -2.81 4.39
C ALA A 15 7.88 -2.51 4.60
N LEU A 16 7.07 -2.55 3.53
CA LEU A 16 5.63 -2.36 3.58
C LEU A 16 4.94 -3.46 4.39
N ARG A 17 5.24 -4.73 4.13
CA ARG A 17 4.72 -5.87 4.90
C ARG A 17 5.01 -5.73 6.39
N ARG A 18 6.28 -5.46 6.74
CA ARG A 18 6.68 -5.24 8.14
C ARG A 18 5.94 -4.08 8.79
N TYR A 19 5.60 -3.04 8.03
CA TYR A 19 4.84 -1.91 8.54
C TYR A 19 3.37 -2.30 8.79
N LEU A 20 2.74 -2.98 7.83
CA LEU A 20 1.36 -3.49 7.93
C LEU A 20 1.18 -4.53 9.03
N GLU A 21 2.20 -5.34 9.31
CA GLU A 21 2.20 -6.28 10.44
C GLU A 21 2.18 -5.56 11.78
N ARG A 22 2.87 -4.42 11.90
CA ARG A 22 2.90 -3.61 13.13
C ARG A 22 1.68 -2.68 13.24
N HIS A 23 1.13 -2.25 12.12
CA HIS A 23 0.03 -1.29 12.04
C HIS A 23 -1.06 -1.81 11.10
N PRO A 24 -1.86 -2.81 11.52
CA PRO A 24 -2.91 -3.39 10.68
C PRO A 24 -4.03 -2.40 10.33
N GLU A 25 -4.24 -1.39 11.16
CA GLU A 25 -5.23 -0.32 10.97
C GLU A 25 -4.74 0.85 10.09
N ALA A 26 -3.48 0.82 9.64
CA ALA A 26 -2.94 1.89 8.83
C ALA A 26 -3.53 1.84 7.41
N ALA A 27 -4.09 2.97 6.98
CA ALA A 27 -4.58 3.20 5.63
C ALA A 27 -4.15 4.59 5.17
N ASP A 28 -3.32 4.66 4.14
CA ASP A 28 -2.76 5.92 3.65
C ASP A 28 -2.69 5.95 2.12
N SER A 29 -2.64 7.17 1.59
CA SER A 29 -2.36 7.40 0.17
C SER A 29 -0.92 7.00 -0.16
N PRO A 30 -0.58 6.70 -1.43
CA PRO A 30 0.80 6.33 -1.81
C PRO A 30 1.83 7.40 -1.40
N GLU A 31 1.45 8.68 -1.40
CA GLU A 31 2.28 9.77 -0.89
C GLU A 31 2.49 9.71 0.63
N GLY A 32 1.44 9.37 1.38
CA GLY A 32 1.49 9.20 2.84
C GLY A 32 2.35 8.00 3.21
N ILE A 33 2.14 6.86 2.55
CA ILE A 33 2.93 5.64 2.70
C ILE A 33 4.41 5.95 2.47
N ARG A 34 4.74 6.65 1.38
CA ARG A 34 6.12 7.04 1.10
C ARG A 34 6.72 7.89 2.21
N ARG A 35 5.94 8.80 2.79
CA ARG A 35 6.44 9.79 3.75
C ARG A 35 6.52 9.26 5.18
N TRP A 36 5.60 8.38 5.57
CA TRP A 36 5.39 7.98 6.96
C TRP A 36 5.69 6.51 7.22
N TRP A 37 5.35 5.62 6.28
CA TRP A 37 5.51 4.18 6.48
C TRP A 37 6.91 3.70 6.11
N LEU A 38 7.50 4.33 5.10
CA LEU A 38 8.82 3.96 4.61
C LEU A 38 9.96 4.57 5.44
N PRO A 39 11.04 3.81 5.67
CA PRO A 39 12.27 4.33 6.28
C PRO A 39 12.91 5.39 5.36
N GLN A 40 13.67 6.32 5.94
CA GLN A 40 14.25 7.47 5.24
C GLN A 40 14.98 7.13 3.93
N ALA A 41 15.66 5.98 3.88
CA ALA A 41 16.35 5.49 2.68
C ALA A 41 15.41 5.20 1.49
N LEU A 42 14.15 4.86 1.76
CA LEU A 42 13.12 4.55 0.76
C LEU A 42 12.15 5.72 0.54
N GLN A 43 12.20 6.78 1.34
CA GLN A 43 11.36 7.98 1.12
C GLN A 43 11.76 8.75 -0.14
N ALA A 44 13.04 8.64 -0.54
CA ALA A 44 13.57 9.31 -1.73
C ALA A 44 13.14 8.66 -3.06
N ILE A 45 12.47 7.51 -3.03
CA ILE A 45 12.06 6.83 -4.25
C ILE A 45 10.92 7.58 -4.96
N PRO A 46 10.89 7.56 -6.31
CA PRO A 46 9.78 8.10 -7.06
C PRO A 46 8.53 7.23 -6.90
N LEU A 47 7.35 7.86 -6.96
CA LEU A 47 6.07 7.15 -6.91
C LEU A 47 5.93 6.11 -8.02
N GLY A 48 6.55 6.32 -9.19
CA GLY A 48 6.57 5.34 -10.28
C GLY A 48 7.27 4.02 -9.94
N VAL A 49 8.08 3.97 -8.86
CA VAL A 49 8.66 2.72 -8.32
C VAL A 49 7.83 2.19 -7.14
N LEU A 50 7.23 3.08 -6.35
CA LEU A 50 6.37 2.69 -5.23
C LEU A 50 5.04 2.07 -5.67
N LEU A 51 4.37 2.67 -6.65
CA LEU A 51 3.09 2.20 -7.18
C LEU A 51 3.13 0.74 -7.64
N PRO A 52 4.05 0.29 -8.51
CA PRO A 52 4.07 -1.11 -8.93
C PRO A 52 4.36 -2.08 -7.78
N ALA A 53 5.09 -1.66 -6.74
CA ALA A 53 5.29 -2.48 -5.55
C ALA A 53 4.02 -2.59 -4.70
N LEU A 54 3.27 -1.49 -4.55
CA LEU A 54 1.97 -1.50 -3.89
C LEU A 54 0.97 -2.37 -4.66
N GLU A 55 0.89 -2.20 -5.98
CA GLU A 55 0.03 -3.02 -6.84
C GLU A 55 0.39 -4.50 -6.76
N HIS A 56 1.67 -4.85 -6.67
CA HIS A 56 2.10 -6.22 -6.47
C HIS A 56 1.59 -6.82 -5.15
N LEU A 57 1.60 -6.05 -4.06
CA LEU A 57 1.05 -6.48 -2.77
C LEU A 57 -0.49 -6.58 -2.79
N VAL A 58 -1.15 -5.72 -3.57
CA VAL A 58 -2.61 -5.77 -3.76
C VAL A 58 -3.00 -6.99 -4.59
N ASP A 59 -2.30 -7.27 -5.68
CA ASP A 59 -2.50 -8.46 -6.52
C ASP A 59 -2.25 -9.75 -5.72
N GLY A 60 -1.28 -9.72 -4.81
CA GLY A 60 -1.00 -10.81 -3.85
C GLY A 60 -2.02 -10.95 -2.72
N GLY A 61 -2.99 -10.04 -2.59
CA GLY A 61 -4.01 -10.05 -1.53
C GLY A 61 -3.50 -9.63 -0.15
N GLU A 62 -2.28 -9.11 -0.04
CA GLU A 62 -1.69 -8.63 1.21
C GLU A 62 -2.11 -7.19 1.54
N MET A 63 -2.44 -6.42 0.50
CA MET A 63 -2.97 -5.07 0.60
C MET A 63 -4.30 -4.95 -0.16
N GLN A 64 -5.06 -3.92 0.20
CA GLN A 64 -6.25 -3.51 -0.54
C GLN A 64 -6.08 -2.06 -0.98
N CYS A 65 -6.50 -1.77 -2.21
CA CYS A 65 -6.53 -0.42 -2.76
C CYS A 65 -7.98 0.04 -2.88
N THR A 66 -8.33 1.09 -2.14
CA THR A 66 -9.66 1.69 -2.11
C THR A 66 -9.60 3.09 -2.68
N THR A 67 -10.27 3.32 -3.79
CA THR A 67 -10.43 4.66 -4.36
C THR A 67 -11.54 5.40 -3.63
N LEU A 68 -11.18 6.50 -2.97
CA LEU A 68 -12.12 7.42 -2.33
C LEU A 68 -12.94 8.19 -3.38
N PRO A 69 -14.13 8.71 -3.02
CA PRO A 69 -14.95 9.53 -3.91
C PRO A 69 -14.23 10.81 -4.40
N ASP A 70 -13.26 11.30 -3.65
CA ASP A 70 -12.38 12.41 -4.02
C ASP A 70 -11.34 12.05 -5.09
N GLY A 71 -11.26 10.77 -5.51
CA GLY A 71 -10.29 10.26 -6.49
C GLY A 71 -8.95 9.81 -5.88
N THR A 72 -8.79 9.90 -4.57
CA THR A 72 -7.58 9.46 -3.86
C THR A 72 -7.57 7.95 -3.67
N ALA A 73 -6.51 7.28 -4.09
CA ALA A 73 -6.29 5.86 -3.79
C ALA A 73 -5.68 5.69 -2.40
N LEU A 74 -6.40 5.04 -1.48
CA LEU A 74 -5.92 4.61 -0.18
C LEU A 74 -5.48 3.15 -0.25
N TYR A 75 -4.30 2.87 0.30
CA TYR A 75 -3.81 1.52 0.46
C TYR A 75 -3.82 1.16 1.93
N ALA A 76 -4.43 0.01 2.24
CA ALA A 76 -4.54 -0.53 3.58
C ALA A 76 -4.15 -2.01 3.58
N ARG A 77 -3.96 -2.58 4.77
CA ARG A 77 -3.78 -4.02 4.91
C ARG A 77 -4.99 -4.77 4.34
N GLY A 78 -4.75 -5.80 3.54
CA GLY A 78 -5.80 -6.72 3.13
C GLY A 78 -6.22 -7.54 4.35
N ASP A 79 -7.50 -7.46 4.74
CA ASP A 79 -8.03 -8.35 5.78
C ASP A 79 -8.31 -9.70 5.11
N VAL A 80 -7.56 -10.75 5.46
CA VAL A 80 -7.85 -12.11 5.02
C VAL A 80 -9.16 -12.54 5.69
N GLY A 81 -10.25 -12.30 4.99
CA GLY A 81 -11.55 -12.92 5.26
C GLY A 81 -12.32 -12.31 6.42
N VAL A 82 -12.93 -11.16 6.20
CA VAL A 82 -14.39 -11.12 6.39
C VAL A 82 -15.01 -10.62 5.09
N ASP A 83 -15.90 -11.44 4.55
CA ASP A 83 -17.03 -10.92 3.78
C ASP A 83 -17.63 -9.79 4.63
N SER A 84 -17.36 -8.55 4.21
CA SER A 84 -18.05 -7.38 4.71
C SER A 84 -18.76 -6.81 3.51
N GLU A 85 -19.95 -7.34 3.26
CA GLU A 85 -21.14 -6.54 2.99
C GLU A 85 -21.22 -5.33 3.96
N SER A 86 -20.31 -4.38 3.81
CA SER A 86 -20.43 -3.05 4.40
C SER A 86 -21.05 -2.15 3.35
N VAL A 87 -22.37 -2.28 3.25
CA VAL A 87 -23.29 -1.18 2.95
C VAL A 87 -22.71 0.12 3.51
N HIS A 88 -22.07 0.92 2.66
CA HIS A 88 -21.98 2.36 2.88
C HIS A 88 -23.21 3.00 2.26
N ARG A 89 -24.28 2.92 3.04
CA ARG A 89 -25.43 3.82 3.01
C ARG A 89 -24.91 5.25 3.12
N GLN A 90 -25.12 6.04 2.08
CA GLN A 90 -25.26 7.49 2.19
C GLN A 90 -26.57 7.79 1.45
N GLY A 91 -27.69 7.98 2.16
CA GLY A 91 -27.89 9.08 3.07
C GLY A 91 -28.48 10.21 2.22
N HIS A 92 -29.79 10.37 2.35
CA HIS A 92 -30.74 11.05 1.46
C HIS A 92 -30.54 12.57 1.34
#